data_AF-K3XRP2-F1
#
_entry.id   AF-K3XRP2-F1
#
_cell.length_a   1.000
_cell.length_b   1.000
_cell.length_c   1.000
_cell.angle_alpha   90.00
_cell.angle_beta   90.00
_cell.angle_gamma   90.00
#
_symmetry.space_group_name_H-M   'P 1'
#
loop_
_entity.id
_entity.type
_entity.pdbx_description
1 polymer ?
#
loop_
_entity_poly.entity_id
_entity_poly.type
_entity_poly.pdbx_seq_one_letter_code
_entity_poly.pdbx_strand_id
1 'polypeptide(L)'
;MLRHIEPEVLIGSAKGLENFKTLKKVAKDRIYEGCGKEWTVLHFILYLLILKAKFGWLDKSFNDLLTLLGKLIPKPNFVPKNIYEANNIINPLKMHVQRVRTCRNHYILYHVKADGNL
;
A
#
# COMPACT_ATOMS: atom_id res chain seq x y z
N MET A 1 -14.86 -14.20 0.92
CA MET A 1 -15.09 -14.11 2.38
C MET A 1 -13.76 -13.80 3.05
N LEU A 2 -13.55 -12.55 3.42
CA LEU A 2 -12.38 -12.14 4.22
C LEU A 2 -12.53 -12.81 5.59
N ARG A 3 -11.75 -13.87 5.84
CA ARG A 3 -11.68 -14.46 7.18
C ARG A 3 -11.11 -13.37 8.09
N HIS A 4 -11.78 -13.17 9.23
CA HIS A 4 -11.25 -12.41 10.36
C HIS A 4 -9.83 -12.89 10.62
N ILE A 5 -8.86 -12.03 10.32
CA ILE A 5 -7.51 -12.15 10.86
C ILE A 5 -7.60 -11.51 12.23
N GLU A 6 -7.44 -12.31 13.27
CA GLU A 6 -7.42 -11.83 14.65
C GLU A 6 -6.35 -10.72 14.78
N PRO A 7 -6.68 -9.57 15.39
CA PRO A 7 -5.75 -8.45 15.58
C PRO A 7 -4.47 -8.85 16.34
N GLU A 8 -4.50 -9.96 17.07
CA GLU A 8 -3.43 -10.43 17.95
C GLU A 8 -2.14 -10.77 17.20
N VAL A 9 -2.21 -11.31 15.98
CA VAL A 9 -1.01 -11.63 15.18
C VAL A 9 -0.31 -10.36 14.70
N LEU A 10 -1.05 -9.27 14.52
CA LEU A 10 -0.55 -7.98 14.03
C LEU A 10 0.18 -7.16 15.12
N ILE A 11 -0.13 -7.44 16.39
CA ILE A 11 0.36 -6.72 17.57
C ILE A 11 1.54 -7.44 18.25
N GLY A 12 1.95 -8.62 17.75
CA GLY A 12 2.99 -9.46 18.38
C GLY A 12 4.41 -8.86 18.44
N SER A 13 4.66 -7.67 17.88
CA SER A 13 5.93 -6.95 18.05
C SER A 13 5.70 -5.45 18.23
N ALA A 14 6.53 -4.80 19.06
CA ALA A 14 6.50 -3.34 19.25
C ALA A 14 6.57 -2.57 17.92
N LYS A 15 7.36 -3.08 16.96
CA LYS A 15 7.49 -2.50 15.62
C LYS A 15 6.19 -2.58 14.80
N GLY A 16 5.44 -3.67 14.91
CA GLY A 16 4.13 -3.83 14.24
C GLY A 16 3.08 -2.84 14.78
N LEU A 17 3.04 -2.67 16.10
CA LEU A 17 2.13 -1.72 16.74
C LEU A 17 2.44 -0.26 16.32
N GLU A 18 3.71 0.14 16.31
CA GLU A 18 4.12 1.49 15.89
C GLU A 18 3.83 1.75 14.41
N ASN A 19 4.04 0.74 13.55
CA ASN A 19 3.66 0.79 12.13
C ASN A 19 2.16 1.02 11.95
N PHE A 20 1.31 0.30 12.71
CA PHE A 20 -0.14 0.44 12.63
C PHE A 20 -0.62 1.80 13.12
N LYS A 21 -0.07 2.30 14.23
CA LYS A 21 -0.34 3.66 14.74
C LYS A 21 0.00 4.72 13.71
N THR A 22 1.18 4.62 13.10
CA THR A 22 1.65 5.53 12.04
C THR A 22 0.71 5.51 10.84
N LEU A 23 0.34 4.31 10.37
CA LEU A 23 -0.59 4.14 9.25
C LEU A 23 -1.97 4.77 9.53
N LYS A 24 -2.51 4.54 10.74
CA LYS A 24 -3.80 5.11 11.17
C LYS A 24 -3.75 6.64 11.22
N LYS A 25 -2.59 7.22 11.56
CA LYS A 25 -2.37 8.67 11.54
C LYS A 25 -2.38 9.21 10.12
N VAL A 26 -1.53 8.68 9.22
CA VAL A 26 -1.45 9.17 7.83
C VAL A 26 -2.72 8.91 7.01
N ALA A 27 -3.55 7.94 7.42
CA ALA A 27 -4.87 7.71 6.85
C ALA A 27 -5.90 8.78 7.24
N LYS A 28 -5.63 9.61 8.25
CA LYS A 28 -6.50 10.68 8.74
C LYS A 28 -5.95 12.08 8.43
N ASP A 29 -4.63 12.23 8.50
CA ASP A 29 -3.98 13.51 8.24
C ASP A 29 -4.20 13.93 6.78
N ARG A 30 -4.53 15.21 6.57
CA ARG A 30 -4.67 15.79 5.23
C ARG A 30 -3.29 16.14 4.68
N ILE A 31 -3.16 16.11 3.35
CA ILE A 31 -1.88 16.43 2.67
C ILE A 31 -1.41 17.88 2.93
N TYR A 32 -2.33 18.82 3.09
CA TYR A 32 -2.12 20.18 3.57
C TYR A 32 -3.45 20.74 4.15
N GLU A 33 -3.38 21.85 4.86
CA GLU A 33 -4.57 22.49 5.46
C GLU A 33 -5.52 23.07 4.41
N GLY A 34 -6.82 22.83 4.56
CA GLY A 34 -7.83 23.27 3.59
C GLY A 34 -8.04 22.34 2.39
N CYS A 35 -7.21 21.29 2.24
CA CYS A 35 -7.42 20.27 1.21
C CYS A 35 -8.71 19.46 1.44
N GLY A 36 -9.29 18.89 0.37
CA GLY A 36 -10.45 17.99 0.44
C GLY A 36 -10.24 16.84 1.42
N LYS A 37 -11.32 16.37 2.07
CA LYS A 37 -11.25 15.31 3.10
C LYS A 37 -10.77 13.97 2.54
N GLU A 38 -10.97 13.75 1.25
CA GLU A 38 -10.51 12.59 0.49
C GLU A 38 -8.98 12.57 0.31
N TRP A 39 -8.32 13.72 0.33
CA TRP A 39 -6.88 13.86 0.13
C TRP A 39 -6.10 13.74 1.44
N THR A 40 -6.15 12.53 1.99
CA THR A 40 -5.28 12.15 3.10
C THR A 40 -3.86 11.89 2.61
N VAL A 41 -2.87 11.95 3.50
CA VAL A 41 -1.47 11.63 3.17
C VAL A 41 -1.37 10.25 2.54
N LEU A 42 -2.07 9.26 3.12
CA LEU A 42 -2.10 7.90 2.60
C LEU A 42 -2.69 7.83 1.18
N HIS A 43 -3.83 8.48 0.95
CA HIS A 43 -4.49 8.49 -0.36
C HIS A 43 -3.58 9.09 -1.43
N PHE A 44 -3.01 10.26 -1.15
CA PHE A 44 -2.11 10.97 -2.05
C PHE A 44 -0.90 10.11 -2.46
N ILE A 45 -0.22 9.50 -1.49
CA ILE A 45 0.95 8.65 -1.75
C ILE A 45 0.57 7.41 -2.56
N LEU A 46 -0.53 6.75 -2.20
CA LEU A 46 -0.99 5.55 -2.88
C LEU A 46 -1.27 5.83 -4.37
N TYR A 47 -1.96 6.94 -4.68
CA TYR A 47 -2.23 7.33 -6.06
C TYR A 47 -0.95 7.63 -6.84
N LEU A 48 0.01 8.36 -6.25
CA LEU A 48 1.27 8.65 -6.92
C LEU A 48 2.07 7.38 -7.22
N LEU A 49 2.10 6.41 -6.30
CA LEU A 49 2.78 5.13 -6.52
C LEU A 49 2.06 4.27 -7.56
N ILE A 50 0.72 4.29 -7.60
CA ILE A 50 -0.06 3.62 -8.64
C ILE A 50 0.24 4.22 -10.01
N LEU A 51 0.26 5.55 -10.12
CA LEU A 51 0.59 6.24 -11.38
C LEU A 51 2.01 5.90 -11.82
N LYS A 52 2.98 5.98 -10.91
CA LYS A 52 4.38 5.60 -11.17
C LYS A 52 4.47 4.18 -11.73
N ALA A 53 3.81 3.22 -11.09
CA ALA A 53 3.83 1.82 -11.52
C ALA A 53 3.12 1.63 -12.88
N LYS A 54 1.96 2.27 -13.06
CA LYS A 54 1.16 2.19 -14.28
C LYS A 54 1.91 2.72 -15.51
N PHE A 55 2.69 3.78 -15.33
CA PHE A 55 3.38 4.46 -16.42
C PHE A 55 4.90 4.20 -16.46
N GLY A 56 5.39 3.27 -15.64
CA GLY A 56 6.81 2.88 -15.63
C GLY A 56 7.76 4.04 -15.33
N TRP A 57 7.33 5.02 -14.54
CA TRP A 57 8.17 6.17 -14.24
C TRP A 57 9.44 5.75 -13.50
N LEU A 58 10.57 6.28 -13.93
CA LEU A 58 11.84 6.10 -13.24
C LEU A 58 11.80 6.76 -11.85
N ASP A 59 12.60 6.25 -10.91
CA ASP A 59 12.69 6.84 -9.57
C ASP A 59 13.21 8.28 -9.62
N LYS A 60 14.13 8.58 -10.53
CA LYS A 60 14.69 9.92 -10.69
C LYS A 60 13.61 10.94 -11.07
N SER A 61 12.88 10.70 -12.17
CA SER A 61 11.83 11.60 -12.63
C SER A 61 10.67 11.70 -11.64
N PHE A 62 10.37 10.62 -10.91
CA PHE A 62 9.37 10.65 -9.85
C PHE A 62 9.80 11.50 -8.64
N ASN A 63 11.08 11.45 -8.25
CA ASN A 63 11.60 12.30 -7.18
C ASN A 63 11.59 13.78 -7.57
N ASP A 64 11.88 14.10 -8.84
CA ASP A 64 11.79 15.47 -9.36
C ASP A 64 10.33 15.98 -9.30
N LEU A 65 9.36 15.13 -9.66
CA LEU A 65 7.93 15.45 -9.52
C LEU A 65 7.55 15.70 -8.05
N LEU A 66 7.93 14.82 -7.13
CA LEU A 66 7.64 14.99 -5.70
C LEU A 66 8.21 16.30 -5.16
N THR A 67 9.42 16.65 -5.58
CA THR A 67 10.08 17.90 -5.22
C THR A 67 9.30 19.12 -5.75
N LEU A 68 8.82 19.05 -6.99
CA LEU A 68 7.98 20.10 -7.56
C LEU A 68 6.66 20.25 -6.80
N LEU A 69 5.96 19.14 -6.53
CA LEU A 69 4.69 19.15 -5.80
C LEU A 69 4.87 19.73 -4.39
N GLY A 70 5.93 19.38 -3.67
CA GLY A 70 6.22 19.92 -2.35
C GLY A 70 6.45 21.44 -2.33
N LYS A 71 6.87 22.03 -3.45
CA LYS A 71 7.02 23.48 -3.62
C LYS A 71 5.71 24.18 -4.00
N LEU A 72 4.86 23.52 -4.80
CA LEU A 72 3.61 24.09 -5.30
C LEU A 72 2.46 24.00 -4.30
N ILE A 73 2.44 22.94 -3.48
CA ILE A 73 1.40 22.73 -2.48
C ILE A 73 1.63 23.67 -1.29
N PRO A 74 0.58 24.30 -0.72
CA PRO A 74 0.70 25.19 0.43
C PRO A 74 1.46 24.57 1.60
N LYS A 75 2.17 25.40 2.36
CA LYS A 75 2.89 24.96 3.56
C LYS A 75 2.06 25.22 4.82
N PRO A 76 2.14 24.33 5.83
CA PRO A 76 2.86 23.06 5.82
C PRO A 76 2.15 21.98 4.99
N ASN A 77 2.91 21.09 4.35
CA ASN A 77 2.39 19.92 3.65
C ASN A 77 3.18 18.65 3.98
N PHE A 78 2.57 17.50 3.68
CA PHE A 78 3.11 16.17 3.92
C PHE A 78 3.51 15.45 2.63
N VAL A 79 3.88 16.21 1.59
CA VAL A 79 4.39 15.62 0.35
C VAL A 79 5.73 14.94 0.64
N PRO A 80 5.90 13.64 0.32
CA PRO A 80 7.18 12.97 0.51
C PRO A 80 8.29 13.62 -0.32
N LYS A 81 9.51 13.69 0.20
CA LYS A 81 10.66 14.28 -0.50
C LYS A 81 11.18 13.40 -1.63
N ASN A 82 10.94 12.10 -1.54
CA ASN A 82 11.38 11.12 -2.52
C ASN A 82 10.61 9.80 -2.40
N ILE A 83 10.86 8.89 -3.33
CA ILE A 83 10.29 7.55 -3.41
C ILE A 83 10.56 6.70 -2.17
N TYR A 84 11.69 6.91 -1.49
CA TYR A 84 12.03 6.16 -0.28
C TYR A 84 11.11 6.56 0.88
N GLU A 85 10.90 7.86 1.09
CA GLU A 85 9.97 8.36 2.11
C GLU A 85 8.52 7.92 1.82
N ALA A 86 8.09 8.01 0.55
CA ALA A 86 6.79 7.50 0.13
C ALA A 86 6.63 6.00 0.41
N ASN A 87 7.65 5.20 0.08
CA ASN A 87 7.62 3.76 0.34
C ASN A 87 7.64 3.43 1.83
N ASN A 88 8.35 4.19 2.67
CA ASN A 88 8.36 3.96 4.11
C ASN A 88 6.97 4.14 4.74
N ILE A 89 6.20 5.11 4.26
CA ILE A 89 4.83 5.35 4.73
C ILE A 89 3.90 4.18 4.34
N ILE A 90 4.11 3.58 3.17
CA ILE A 90 3.33 2.44 2.67
C ILE A 90 3.88 1.08 3.14
N ASN A 91 5.11 1.01 3.63
CA ASN A 91 5.77 -0.24 4.01
C ASN A 91 4.95 -1.08 5.01
N PRO A 92 4.28 -0.50 6.03
CA PRO A 92 3.36 -1.24 6.89
C PRO A 92 2.30 -2.03 6.11
N LEU A 93 1.79 -1.50 5.00
CA LEU A 93 0.80 -2.18 4.15
C LEU A 93 1.40 -3.34 3.36
N LYS A 94 2.66 -3.21 2.94
CA LYS A 94 3.37 -4.29 2.20
C LYS A 94 3.66 -5.49 3.08
N MET A 95 3.92 -5.27 4.38
CA MET A 95 4.14 -6.36 5.35
C MET A 95 2.92 -7.27 5.52
N HIS A 96 1.71 -6.76 5.28
CA HIS A 96 0.48 -7.56 5.34
C HIS A 96 0.28 -8.49 4.14
N VAL A 97 0.93 -8.23 3.01
CA VAL A 97 0.96 -9.18 1.90
C VAL A 97 2.12 -10.13 2.13
N GLN A 98 2.08 -10.86 3.27
CA GLN A 98 2.86 -12.07 3.37
C GLN A 98 2.32 -12.98 2.27
N ARG A 99 3.10 -13.12 1.20
CA ARG A 99 2.81 -14.01 0.09
C ARG A 99 2.67 -15.39 0.69
N VAL A 100 1.43 -15.84 0.93
CA VAL A 100 1.18 -17.24 1.25
C VAL A 100 1.73 -17.98 0.04
N ARG A 101 2.91 -18.58 0.19
CA ARG A 101 3.41 -19.56 -0.76
C ARG A 101 2.47 -20.76 -0.64
N THR A 102 1.30 -20.68 -1.26
CA THR A 102 0.58 -21.90 -1.61
C THR A 102 1.38 -22.51 -2.76
N CYS A 103 2.38 -23.31 -2.43
CA CYS A 103 2.58 -24.47 -3.26
C CYS A 103 3.17 -25.66 -2.51
N ARG A 104 2.37 -26.72 -2.49
CA ARG A 104 2.90 -28.07 -2.65
C ARG A 104 2.24 -28.88 -3.76
N ASN A 105 1.34 -28.32 -4.57
CA ASN A 105 0.92 -28.93 -5.84
C ASN A 105 0.21 -27.91 -6.75
N HIS A 106 0.87 -27.46 -7.82
CA HIS A 106 0.28 -26.69 -8.93
C HIS A 106 -0.50 -27.59 -9.90
N TYR A 107 -1.25 -28.58 -9.41
CA TYR A 107 -2.12 -29.39 -10.26
C TYR A 107 -3.58 -29.04 -9.98
N ILE A 108 -4.24 -28.47 -11.00
CA ILE A 108 -5.70 -28.52 -11.10
C ILE A 108 -6.02 -29.90 -11.68
N LEU A 109 -6.45 -30.83 -10.84
CA LEU A 109 -6.97 -32.13 -11.28
C LEU A 109 -8.42 -31.93 -11.73
N TYR A 110 -8.69 -32.19 -13.02
CA TYR A 110 -10.04 -32.28 -13.55
C TYR A 110 -10.49 -33.74 -13.47
N HIS A 111 -11.48 -34.02 -12.63
CA HIS A 111 -12.14 -35.31 -12.58
C HIS A 111 -13.34 -35.23 -13.53
N VAL A 112 -13.20 -35.74 -14.74
CA VAL A 112 -14.37 -36.03 -15.58
C VAL A 112 -14.95 -37.34 -15.07
N LYS A 113 -16.11 -37.30 -14.42
CA LYS A 113 -16.93 -38.50 -14.30
C LYS A 113 -17.42 -38.84 -15.70
N ALA A 114 -16.88 -39.91 -16.28
CA ALA A 114 -17.59 -40.62 -17.32
C ALA A 114 -18.72 -41.36 -16.61
N ASP A 115 -19.93 -40.83 -16.72
CA ASP A 115 -21.12 -41.64 -16.49
C ASP A 115 -21.09 -42.75 -17.54
N GLY A 116 -21.02 -44.00 -17.06
CA GLY A 116 -20.96 -45.17 -17.92
C GLY A 116 -22.17 -45.22 -18.84
N ASN A 117 -21.90 -45.29 -20.14
CA ASN A 117 -22.68 -46.04 -21.12
C ASN A 117 -21.87 -46.11 -22.43
N LEU A 118 -21.05 -47.15 -22.54
CA LEU A 118 -20.81 -47.91 -23.77
C LEU A 118 -20.22 -49.27 -23.39
#